data_AF-A0A293M7W2-F1
#
_entry.id   AF-A0A293M7W2-F1
#
_cell.length_a   1.000
_cell.length_b   1.000
_cell.length_c   1.000
_cell.angle_alpha   90.00
_cell.angle_beta   90.00
_cell.angle_gamma   90.00
#
_symmetry.space_group_name_H-M   'P 1'
#
loop_
_entity.id
_entity.type
_entity.pdbx_description
1 polymer ?
#
loop_
_entity_poly.entity_id
_entity_poly.type
_entity_poly.pdbx_seq_one_letter_code
_entity_poly.pdbx_strand_id
1 'polypeptide(L)'
;MEFSEEQLLTRQAHCWNADNGCEFVGSLQDVSLHFDDDCDFHYVNCTRCNGYVLRRDILEHYRQGCRKENYPANTKAQLNVASDIMRSGKAAEATLARLADIQASLSDSLNRLSRETLVGMRDVQSSVAAQTRLLSELKEKQNEVDRSCTTNINNLDALVRGFPAIIRHRDWMRKVASTAFRKSTDRARRT
;
A
#
# COMPACT_ATOMS: atom_id res chain seq x y z
N MET A 1 19.25 25.21 6.22
CA MET A 1 20.07 25.89 5.21
C MET A 1 20.94 24.82 4.60
N GLU A 2 20.67 24.42 3.37
CA GLU A 2 21.54 23.53 2.59
C GLU A 2 22.34 24.40 1.63
N PHE A 3 23.67 24.31 1.67
CA PHE A 3 24.54 24.93 0.69
C PHE A 3 24.80 23.93 -0.42
N SER A 4 24.72 24.37 -1.68
CA SER A 4 25.17 23.55 -2.80
C SER A 4 26.70 23.40 -2.80
N GLU A 5 27.20 22.34 -3.42
CA GLU A 5 28.63 22.05 -3.53
C GLU A 5 29.40 23.21 -4.18
N GLU A 6 28.86 23.80 -5.24
CA GLU A 6 29.42 24.98 -5.93
C GLU A 6 29.53 26.20 -5.00
N GLN A 7 28.54 26.40 -4.12
CA GLN A 7 28.55 27.48 -3.14
C GLN A 7 29.55 27.25 -2.00
N LEU A 8 29.85 26.00 -1.68
CA LEU A 8 30.87 25.65 -0.68
C LEU A 8 32.27 25.81 -1.24
N LEU A 9 32.50 25.37 -2.47
CA LEU A 9 33.82 25.42 -3.12
C LEU A 9 34.32 26.85 -3.34
N THR A 10 33.42 27.81 -3.54
CA THR A 10 33.74 29.23 -3.76
C THR A 10 33.90 30.03 -2.46
N ARG A 11 33.66 29.43 -1.30
CA ARG A 11 33.76 30.11 0.01
C ARG A 11 35.22 30.33 0.38
N GLN A 12 35.54 31.50 0.93
CA GLN A 12 36.88 31.74 1.47
C GLN A 12 37.15 30.87 2.71
N ALA A 13 38.33 30.26 2.74
CA ALA A 13 38.84 29.45 3.85
C ALA A 13 40.34 29.69 4.03
N HIS A 14 40.82 29.48 5.26
CA HIS A 14 42.24 29.41 5.57
C HIS A 14 42.80 28.03 5.21
N CYS A 15 44.10 27.95 4.92
CA CYS A 15 44.79 26.67 4.80
C CYS A 15 44.62 25.81 6.07
N TRP A 16 44.48 24.50 5.90
CA TRP A 16 44.44 23.54 7.02
C TRP A 16 45.69 23.57 7.91
N ASN A 17 46.81 24.11 7.41
CA ASN A 17 48.05 24.29 8.15
C ASN A 17 48.22 25.71 8.73
N ALA A 18 47.13 26.48 8.87
CA ALA A 18 47.19 27.82 9.48
C ALA A 18 47.79 27.80 10.89
N ASP A 19 47.46 26.79 11.70
CA ASP A 19 48.03 26.60 13.04
C ASP A 19 49.53 26.28 13.03
N ASN A 20 50.05 25.79 11.91
CA ASN A 20 51.48 25.56 11.70
C ASN A 20 52.20 26.79 11.13
N GLY A 21 51.47 27.88 10.82
CA GLY A 21 51.98 29.15 10.31
C GLY A 21 51.73 29.41 8.82
N CYS A 22 50.88 28.61 8.16
CA CYS A 22 50.50 28.89 6.77
C CYS A 22 49.49 30.05 6.70
N GLU A 23 49.86 31.14 6.05
CA GLU A 23 49.01 32.34 5.94
C GLU A 23 48.09 32.33 4.70
N PHE A 24 48.05 31.22 3.95
CA PHE A 24 47.25 31.13 2.72
C PHE A 24 45.75 31.19 3.02
N VAL A 25 45.05 32.06 2.29
CA VAL A 25 43.58 32.21 2.29
C VAL A 25 43.10 32.25 0.84
N GLY A 26 42.15 31.39 0.50
CA GLY A 26 41.62 31.26 -0.86
C GLY A 26 40.22 30.69 -0.86
N SER A 27 39.66 30.41 -2.04
CA SER A 27 38.45 29.59 -2.10
C SER A 27 38.73 28.19 -1.55
N LEU A 28 37.72 27.46 -1.09
CA LEU A 28 37.91 26.09 -0.59
C LEU A 28 38.59 25.19 -1.64
N GLN A 29 38.29 25.42 -2.93
CA GLN A 29 38.98 24.76 -4.04
C GLN A 29 40.47 25.15 -4.11
N ASP A 30 40.79 26.44 -4.03
CA ASP A 30 42.19 26.92 -4.04
C ASP A 30 42.97 26.42 -2.82
N VAL A 31 42.32 26.35 -1.65
CA VAL A 31 42.92 25.80 -0.42
C VAL A 31 43.26 24.32 -0.58
N SER A 32 42.40 23.55 -1.26
CA SER A 32 42.67 22.14 -1.55
C SER A 32 43.89 21.99 -2.45
N LEU A 33 43.96 22.75 -3.55
CA LEU A 33 45.09 22.73 -4.48
C LEU A 33 46.38 23.16 -3.80
N HIS A 34 46.34 24.27 -3.04
CA HIS A 34 47.48 24.76 -2.28
C HIS A 34 48.01 23.72 -1.29
N PHE A 35 47.13 23.02 -0.57
CA PHE A 35 47.53 22.03 0.42
C PHE A 35 48.30 20.85 -0.17
N ASP A 36 47.88 20.38 -1.34
CA ASP A 36 48.46 19.21 -1.99
C ASP A 36 49.80 19.54 -2.66
N ASP A 37 49.87 20.67 -3.39
CA ASP A 37 50.99 20.95 -4.28
C ASP A 37 52.01 21.96 -3.70
N ASP A 38 51.54 22.98 -2.97
CA ASP A 38 52.33 24.18 -2.67
C ASP A 38 52.61 24.39 -1.17
N CYS A 39 51.94 23.67 -0.27
CA CYS A 39 52.00 23.97 1.16
C CYS A 39 53.30 23.48 1.82
N ASP A 40 54.20 24.41 2.09
CA ASP A 40 55.46 24.20 2.81
C ASP A 40 55.29 23.82 4.31
N PHE A 41 54.08 24.02 4.83
CA PHE A 41 53.72 23.74 6.22
C PHE A 41 53.06 22.37 6.40
N HIS A 42 53.03 21.53 5.36
CA HIS A 42 52.56 20.15 5.46
C HIS A 42 53.58 19.26 6.17
N TYR A 43 53.10 18.30 6.97
CA TYR A 43 53.97 17.32 7.63
C TYR A 43 54.37 16.20 6.67
N VAL A 44 55.68 16.04 6.44
CA VAL A 44 56.26 14.93 5.68
C VAL A 44 56.94 13.94 6.62
N ASN A 45 57.02 12.68 6.18
CA ASN A 45 57.71 11.64 6.92
C ASN A 45 59.18 11.54 6.49
N CYS A 46 60.11 11.66 7.44
CA CYS A 46 61.52 11.46 7.18
C CYS A 46 61.85 9.97 7.00
N THR A 47 62.35 9.59 5.83
CA THR A 47 62.70 8.19 5.51
C THR A 47 63.83 7.58 6.34
N ARG A 48 64.63 8.41 7.05
CA ARG A 48 65.74 7.93 7.90
C ARG A 48 65.30 7.59 9.32
N CYS A 49 64.40 8.38 9.90
CA CYS A 49 64.03 8.27 11.31
C CYS A 49 62.53 8.00 11.54
N ASN A 50 61.74 7.98 10.46
CA ASN A 50 60.28 7.87 10.46
C ASN A 50 59.57 8.95 11.30
N GLY A 51 60.22 10.10 11.46
CA GLY A 51 59.69 11.27 12.18
C GLY A 51 58.89 12.18 11.27
N TYR A 52 57.86 12.82 11.83
CA TYR A 52 57.07 13.84 11.15
C TYR A 52 57.78 15.20 11.24
N VAL A 53 58.02 15.84 10.10
CA VAL A 53 58.73 17.12 9.98
C VAL A 53 57.99 18.00 8.99
N LEU A 54 57.96 19.32 9.19
CA LEU A 54 57.40 20.23 8.19
C LEU A 54 58.21 20.15 6.87
N ARG A 55 57.53 20.21 5.73
CA ARG A 55 58.14 20.12 4.40
C ARG A 55 59.29 21.11 4.22
N ARG A 56 59.14 22.36 4.65
CA ARG A 56 60.21 23.37 4.61
C ARG A 56 61.46 23.00 5.41
N ASP A 57 61.29 22.24 6.50
CA ASP A 57 62.33 21.95 7.48
C ASP A 57 63.01 20.59 7.21
N ILE A 58 62.55 19.81 6.22
CA ILE A 58 63.06 18.45 5.95
C ILE A 58 64.55 18.43 5.57
N LEU A 59 65.00 19.42 4.78
CA LEU A 59 66.41 19.52 4.39
C LEU A 59 67.30 19.85 5.58
N GLU A 60 66.83 20.74 6.45
CA GLU A 60 67.55 21.12 7.65
C GLU A 60 67.57 19.99 8.69
N HIS A 61 66.46 19.26 8.82
CA HIS A 61 66.38 18.03 9.60
C HIS A 61 67.43 16.98 9.16
N TYR A 62 67.66 16.83 7.85
CA TYR A 62 68.71 15.94 7.35
C TYR A 62 70.11 16.44 7.68
N ARG A 63 70.37 17.75 7.65
CA ARG A 63 71.68 18.35 7.99
C ARG A 63 72.00 18.23 9.49
N GLN A 64 71.01 18.43 10.35
CA GLN A 64 71.17 18.40 11.80
C GLN A 64 71.26 16.98 12.39
N GLY A 65 71.12 15.96 11.53
CA GLY A 65 71.26 14.56 11.91
C GLY A 65 70.05 14.06 12.70
N CYS A 66 68.88 14.00 12.05
CA CYS A 66 67.64 13.33 12.48
C CYS A 66 67.48 13.20 14.01
N ARG A 67 67.61 14.31 14.74
CA ARG A 67 67.38 14.31 16.18
C ARG A 67 65.91 13.96 16.37
N LYS A 68 65.62 12.96 17.20
CA LYS A 68 64.23 12.61 17.57
C LYS A 68 63.64 13.76 18.37
N GLU A 69 63.28 14.83 17.70
CA GLU A 69 62.29 15.74 18.24
C GLU A 69 60.96 15.02 18.12
N ASN A 70 60.39 14.70 19.28
CA ASN A 70 59.06 14.12 19.38
C ASN A 70 58.05 15.17 18.95
N TYR A 71 57.90 15.39 17.64
CA TYR A 71 56.69 16.01 17.13
C TYR A 71 55.52 15.12 17.55
N PRO A 72 54.44 15.70 18.10
CA PRO A 72 53.32 14.91 18.58
C PRO A 72 52.75 14.14 17.40
N ALA A 73 53.08 12.86 17.31
CA ALA A 73 52.48 11.97 16.35
C ALA A 73 50.97 12.08 16.54
N ASN A 74 50.25 12.40 15.47
CA ASN A 74 48.79 12.49 15.46
C ASN A 74 48.13 11.10 15.57
N THR A 75 48.70 10.21 16.39
CA THR A 75 48.23 8.84 16.67
C THR A 75 46.84 8.84 17.29
N LYS A 76 46.46 9.90 18.02
CA LYS A 76 45.10 10.06 18.56
C LYS A 76 44.04 10.17 17.45
N ALA A 77 44.30 10.95 16.39
CA ALA A 77 43.33 11.08 15.28
C ALA A 77 43.16 9.76 14.51
N GLN A 78 44.25 9.03 14.24
CA GLN A 78 44.18 7.75 13.52
C GLN A 78 43.50 6.63 14.33
N LEU A 79 43.71 6.59 15.65
CA LEU A 79 43.01 5.65 16.54
C LEU A 79 41.50 5.95 16.65
N ASN A 80 41.12 7.23 16.65
CA ASN A 80 39.72 7.64 16.69
C ASN A 80 38.98 7.19 15.42
N VAL A 81 39.56 7.39 14.23
CA VAL A 81 38.96 6.98 12.95
C VAL A 81 38.72 5.46 12.89
N ALA A 82 39.70 4.64 13.31
CA ALA A 82 39.54 3.18 13.31
C ALA A 82 38.41 2.73 14.26
N SER A 83 38.28 3.38 15.43
CA SER A 83 37.21 3.09 16.39
C SER A 83 35.83 3.50 15.87
N ASP A 84 35.75 4.62 15.14
CA ASP A 84 34.52 5.12 14.54
C ASP A 84 34.04 4.24 13.39
N ILE A 85 34.96 3.73 12.57
CA ILE A 85 34.65 2.76 11.51
C ILE A 85 34.09 1.46 12.12
N MET A 86 34.73 0.90 13.15
CA MET A 86 34.23 -0.30 13.82
C MET A 86 32.86 -0.10 14.46
N ARG A 87 32.65 1.05 15.12
CA ARG A 87 31.36 1.41 15.72
C ARG A 87 30.26 1.53 14.66
N SER A 88 30.58 2.17 13.54
CA SER A 88 29.66 2.30 12.40
C SER A 88 29.35 0.94 11.78
N GLY A 89 30.34 0.05 11.65
CA GLY A 89 30.15 -1.33 11.18
C GLY A 89 29.18 -2.12 12.05
N LYS A 90 29.37 -2.10 13.38
CA LYS A 90 28.42 -2.74 14.31
C LYS A 90 27.01 -2.17 14.23
N ALA A 91 26.88 -0.86 14.06
CA ALA A 91 25.57 -0.21 13.90
C ALA A 91 24.88 -0.64 12.59
N ALA A 92 25.64 -0.74 11.50
CA ALA A 92 25.12 -1.24 10.22
C ALA A 92 24.66 -2.70 10.33
N GLU A 93 25.46 -3.55 10.97
CA GLU A 93 25.14 -4.97 11.18
C GLU A 93 23.88 -5.16 12.03
N ALA A 94 23.73 -4.37 13.11
CA ALA A 94 22.50 -4.35 13.91
C ALA A 94 21.29 -3.88 13.11
N THR A 95 21.47 -2.95 12.18
CA THR A 95 20.40 -2.45 11.30
C THR A 95 20.00 -3.52 10.28
N LEU A 96 20.96 -4.25 9.70
CA LEU A 96 20.71 -5.37 8.79
C LEU A 96 19.93 -6.50 9.48
N ALA A 97 20.30 -6.83 10.72
CA ALA A 97 19.56 -7.82 11.51
C ALA A 97 18.09 -7.41 11.72
N ARG A 98 17.84 -6.13 12.05
CA ARG A 98 16.47 -5.60 12.18
C ARG A 98 15.70 -5.64 10.86
N LEU A 99 16.35 -5.35 9.74
CA LEU A 99 15.72 -5.43 8.42
C LEU A 99 15.35 -6.87 8.06
N ALA A 100 16.20 -7.84 8.40
CA ALA A 100 15.90 -9.26 8.21
C ALA A 100 14.67 -9.70 9.02
N ASP A 101 14.57 -9.28 10.29
CA ASP A 101 13.40 -9.55 11.14
C ASP A 101 12.12 -8.91 10.58
N ILE A 102 12.20 -7.65 10.15
CA ILE A 102 11.07 -6.96 9.52
C ILE A 102 10.65 -7.70 8.24
N GLN A 103 11.60 -8.14 7.42
CA GLN A 103 11.31 -8.88 6.18
C GLN A 103 10.61 -10.22 6.46
N ALA A 104 11.05 -10.95 7.49
CA ALA A 104 10.39 -12.19 7.93
C ALA A 104 8.96 -11.91 8.39
N SER A 105 8.78 -10.91 9.26
CA SER A 105 7.46 -10.52 9.78
C SER A 105 6.48 -10.06 8.69
N LEU A 106 6.98 -9.30 7.70
CA LEU A 106 6.19 -8.87 6.55
C LEU A 106 5.79 -10.05 5.68
N SER A 107 6.70 -11.00 5.44
CA SER A 107 6.41 -12.21 4.67
C SER A 107 5.32 -13.04 5.34
N ASP A 108 5.39 -13.22 6.66
CA ASP A 108 4.37 -13.92 7.43
C ASP A 108 3.02 -13.22 7.39
N SER A 109 3.03 -11.89 7.52
CA SER A 109 1.82 -11.07 7.48
C SER A 109 1.15 -11.14 6.11
N LEU A 110 1.92 -11.06 5.02
CA LEU A 110 1.42 -11.21 3.65
C LEU A 110 0.84 -12.61 3.41
N ASN A 111 1.54 -13.65 3.87
CA ASN A 111 1.07 -15.02 3.76
C ASN A 111 -0.23 -15.24 4.53
N ARG A 112 -0.36 -14.64 5.72
CA ARG A 112 -1.60 -14.67 6.51
C ARG A 112 -2.73 -13.97 5.79
N LEU A 113 -2.50 -12.73 5.33
CA LEU A 113 -3.51 -11.94 4.61
C LEU A 113 -3.98 -12.64 3.34
N SER A 114 -3.05 -13.25 2.59
CA SER A 114 -3.38 -14.03 1.39
C SER A 114 -4.32 -15.20 1.71
N ARG A 115 -4.03 -15.95 2.78
CA ARG A 115 -4.91 -17.03 3.24
C ARG A 115 -6.29 -16.53 3.67
N GLU A 116 -6.35 -15.49 4.48
CA GLU A 116 -7.60 -14.88 4.95
C GLU A 116 -8.45 -14.38 3.79
N THR A 117 -7.83 -13.72 2.81
CA THR A 117 -8.48 -13.24 1.59
C THR A 117 -9.08 -14.41 0.80
N LEU A 118 -8.33 -15.50 0.59
CA LEU A 118 -8.82 -16.69 -0.11
C LEU A 118 -9.97 -17.40 0.63
N VAL A 119 -9.96 -17.39 1.96
CA VAL A 119 -11.08 -17.92 2.76
C VAL A 119 -12.30 -17.01 2.59
N GLY A 120 -12.17 -15.71 2.81
CA GLY A 120 -13.26 -14.76 2.66
C GLY A 120 -13.89 -14.78 1.26
N MET A 121 -13.07 -14.91 0.21
CA MET A 121 -13.56 -15.06 -1.17
C MET A 121 -14.40 -16.33 -1.35
N ARG A 122 -14.01 -17.46 -0.74
CA ARG A 122 -14.79 -18.70 -0.80
C ARG A 122 -16.11 -18.60 -0.05
N ASP A 123 -16.11 -17.92 1.09
CA ASP A 123 -17.33 -17.68 1.86
C ASP A 123 -18.31 -16.80 1.08
N VAL A 124 -17.81 -15.72 0.47
CA VAL A 124 -18.59 -14.86 -0.43
C VAL A 124 -19.13 -15.65 -1.61
N GLN A 125 -18.30 -16.45 -2.27
CA GLN A 125 -18.72 -17.28 -3.40
C GLN A 125 -19.83 -18.26 -2.99
N SER A 126 -19.71 -18.89 -1.83
CA SER A 126 -20.70 -19.84 -1.30
C SER A 126 -22.02 -19.13 -0.96
N SER A 127 -21.93 -17.95 -0.33
CA SER A 127 -23.09 -17.11 -0.02
C SER A 127 -23.81 -16.65 -1.28
N VAL A 128 -23.08 -16.17 -2.28
CA VAL A 128 -23.64 -15.75 -3.58
C VAL A 128 -24.32 -16.93 -4.29
N ALA A 129 -23.71 -18.12 -4.27
CA ALA A 129 -24.32 -19.32 -4.84
C ALA A 129 -25.63 -19.70 -4.14
N ALA A 130 -25.68 -19.61 -2.80
CA ALA A 130 -26.89 -19.86 -2.02
C ALA A 130 -27.99 -18.82 -2.33
N GLN A 131 -27.64 -17.53 -2.36
CA GLN A 131 -28.57 -16.45 -2.71
C GLN A 131 -29.13 -16.61 -4.14
N THR A 132 -28.28 -17.01 -5.09
CA THR A 132 -28.69 -17.24 -6.48
C THR A 132 -29.75 -18.35 -6.58
N ARG A 133 -29.61 -19.42 -5.78
CA ARG A 133 -30.62 -20.50 -5.70
C ARG A 133 -31.94 -19.99 -5.12
N LEU A 134 -31.90 -19.31 -3.99
CA LEU A 134 -33.09 -18.75 -3.35
C LEU A 134 -33.83 -17.76 -4.25
N LEU A 135 -33.10 -16.89 -4.98
CA LEU A 135 -33.70 -15.98 -5.95
C LEU A 135 -34.38 -16.73 -7.10
N SER A 136 -33.80 -17.84 -7.55
CA SER A 136 -34.39 -18.68 -8.59
C SER A 136 -35.69 -19.34 -8.12
N GLU A 137 -35.70 -19.89 -6.89
CA GLU A 137 -36.89 -20.46 -6.26
C GLU A 137 -38.00 -19.42 -6.06
N LEU A 138 -37.66 -18.23 -5.56
CA LEU A 138 -38.62 -17.13 -5.42
C LEU A 138 -39.22 -16.72 -6.76
N LYS A 139 -38.40 -16.66 -7.81
CA LYS A 139 -38.86 -16.33 -9.17
C LYS A 139 -39.82 -17.40 -9.71
N GLU A 140 -39.54 -18.67 -9.46
CA GLU A 140 -40.43 -19.77 -9.85
C GLU A 140 -41.78 -19.70 -9.11
N LYS A 141 -41.75 -19.42 -7.81
CA LYS A 141 -42.95 -19.24 -6.99
C LYS A 141 -43.75 -18.01 -7.42
N GLN A 142 -43.10 -16.91 -7.76
CA GLN A 142 -43.77 -15.74 -8.32
C GLN A 142 -44.49 -16.10 -9.63
N ASN A 143 -43.81 -16.80 -10.54
CA ASN A 143 -44.43 -17.24 -11.80
C ASN A 143 -45.62 -18.20 -11.58
N GLU A 144 -45.55 -19.06 -10.55
CA GLU A 144 -46.64 -19.95 -10.18
C GLU A 144 -47.86 -19.18 -9.68
N VAL A 145 -47.64 -18.20 -8.81
CA VAL A 145 -48.69 -17.29 -8.31
C VAL A 145 -49.29 -16.48 -9.45
N ASP A 146 -48.49 -15.91 -10.34
CA ASP A 146 -48.96 -15.12 -11.48
C ASP A 146 -49.83 -15.96 -12.42
N ARG A 147 -49.43 -17.20 -12.71
CA ARG A 147 -50.21 -18.16 -13.52
C ARG A 147 -51.55 -18.50 -12.85
N SER A 148 -51.53 -18.78 -11.55
CA SER A 148 -52.74 -19.09 -10.77
C SER A 148 -53.70 -17.92 -10.74
N CYS A 149 -53.19 -16.72 -10.46
CA CYS A 149 -53.98 -15.48 -10.43
C CYS A 149 -54.63 -15.21 -11.80
N THR A 150 -53.84 -15.30 -12.88
CA THR A 150 -54.34 -15.13 -14.26
C THR A 150 -55.46 -16.12 -14.57
N THR A 151 -55.27 -17.40 -14.20
CA THR A 151 -56.27 -18.46 -14.42
C THR A 151 -57.56 -18.17 -13.65
N ASN A 152 -57.45 -17.79 -12.38
CA ASN A 152 -58.59 -17.47 -11.53
C ASN A 152 -59.35 -16.23 -12.04
N ILE A 153 -58.63 -15.19 -12.48
CA ILE A 153 -59.25 -14.00 -13.08
C ILE A 153 -60.00 -14.37 -14.36
N ASN A 154 -59.41 -15.16 -15.25
CA ASN A 154 -60.06 -15.60 -16.48
C ASN A 154 -61.32 -16.44 -16.20
N ASN A 155 -61.27 -17.32 -15.20
CA ASN A 155 -62.43 -18.10 -14.75
C ASN A 155 -63.54 -17.20 -14.20
N LEU A 156 -63.20 -16.21 -13.38
CA LEU A 156 -64.14 -15.23 -12.85
C LEU A 156 -64.76 -14.39 -13.97
N ASP A 157 -63.96 -13.90 -14.93
CA ASP A 157 -64.46 -13.15 -16.09
C ASP A 157 -65.44 -13.99 -16.93
N ALA A 158 -65.12 -15.26 -17.18
CA ALA A 158 -66.02 -16.19 -17.88
C ALA A 158 -67.35 -16.40 -17.14
N LEU A 159 -67.33 -16.56 -15.82
CA LEU A 159 -68.54 -16.67 -15.00
C LEU A 159 -69.39 -15.40 -15.06
N VAL A 160 -68.74 -14.22 -14.93
CA VAL A 160 -69.42 -12.92 -15.00
C VAL A 160 -70.06 -12.71 -16.38
N ARG A 161 -69.35 -13.04 -17.46
CA ARG A 161 -69.88 -12.96 -18.84
C ARG A 161 -71.01 -13.96 -19.10
N GLY A 162 -70.98 -15.13 -18.47
CA GLY A 162 -72.03 -16.15 -18.57
C GLY A 162 -73.30 -15.83 -17.75
N PHE A 163 -73.18 -15.00 -16.72
CA PHE A 163 -74.25 -14.68 -15.77
C PHE A 163 -75.56 -14.22 -16.43
N PRO A 164 -75.55 -13.32 -17.44
CA PRO A 164 -76.78 -12.92 -18.14
C PRO A 164 -77.51 -14.09 -18.81
N ALA A 165 -76.80 -15.08 -19.35
CA ALA A 165 -77.42 -16.25 -19.98
C ALA A 165 -78.12 -17.13 -18.93
N ILE A 166 -77.51 -17.30 -17.76
CA ILE A 166 -78.09 -18.03 -16.63
C ILE A 166 -79.37 -17.34 -16.15
N ILE A 167 -79.37 -16.01 -16.00
CA ILE A 167 -80.56 -15.24 -15.62
C ILE A 167 -81.67 -15.44 -16.66
N ARG A 168 -81.36 -15.29 -17.96
CA ARG A 168 -82.34 -15.50 -19.04
C ARG A 168 -82.94 -16.90 -19.01
N HIS A 169 -82.12 -17.92 -18.79
CA HIS A 169 -82.57 -19.30 -18.70
C HIS A 169 -83.49 -19.52 -17.49
N ARG A 170 -83.13 -18.99 -16.31
CA ARG A 170 -83.96 -19.05 -15.10
C ARG A 170 -85.32 -18.39 -15.31
N ASP A 171 -85.34 -17.20 -15.89
CA ASP A 171 -86.58 -16.45 -16.11
C ASP A 171 -87.46 -17.13 -17.17
N TRP A 172 -86.85 -17.74 -18.20
CA TRP A 172 -87.56 -18.59 -19.17
C TRP A 172 -88.20 -19.82 -18.50
N MET A 173 -87.44 -20.56 -17.67
CA MET A 173 -87.95 -21.72 -16.93
C MET A 173 -89.14 -21.34 -16.04
N ARG A 174 -89.07 -20.21 -15.33
CA ARG A 174 -90.16 -19.70 -14.49
C ARG A 174 -91.43 -19.42 -15.30
N LYS A 175 -91.27 -18.78 -16.47
CA LYS A 175 -92.39 -18.53 -17.39
C LYS A 175 -93.01 -19.84 -17.89
N VAL A 176 -92.20 -20.81 -18.31
CA VAL A 176 -92.67 -22.12 -18.78
C VAL A 176 -93.44 -22.84 -17.67
N ALA A 177 -92.89 -22.92 -16.45
CA ALA A 177 -93.56 -23.55 -15.31
C ALA A 177 -94.91 -22.89 -14.99
N SER A 178 -94.95 -21.55 -14.98
CA SER A 178 -96.20 -20.79 -14.74
C SER A 178 -97.25 -21.05 -15.82
N THR A 179 -96.82 -21.18 -17.07
CA THR A 179 -97.71 -21.44 -18.21
C THR A 179 -98.25 -22.87 -18.17
N ALA A 180 -97.42 -23.84 -17.81
CA ALA A 180 -97.82 -25.24 -17.64
C ALA A 180 -98.84 -25.41 -16.49
N PHE A 181 -98.62 -24.74 -15.35
CA PHE A 181 -99.56 -24.75 -14.23
C PHE A 181 -100.92 -24.12 -14.59
N ARG A 182 -100.95 -23.02 -15.36
CA ARG A 182 -102.21 -22.44 -15.87
C ARG A 182 -102.96 -23.40 -16.80
N LYS A 183 -102.27 -24.04 -17.74
CA LYS A 183 -102.91 -25.01 -18.64
C LYS A 183 -103.46 -26.23 -17.90
N SER A 184 -102.79 -26.68 -16.84
CA SER A 184 -103.27 -27.78 -15.98
C SER A 184 -104.52 -27.38 -15.18
N THR A 185 -104.52 -26.18 -14.59
CA THR A 185 -105.67 -25.67 -13.82
C THR A 185 -106.88 -25.33 -14.68
N ASP A 186 -106.68 -24.79 -15.89
CA ASP A 186 -107.77 -24.59 -16.86
C ASP A 186 -108.37 -25.91 -17.36
N ARG A 187 -107.57 -26.98 -17.41
CA ARG A 187 -108.06 -28.32 -17.78
C ARG A 187 -108.87 -28.96 -16.66
N ALA A 188 -108.50 -28.75 -15.40
CA ALA A 188 -109.22 -29.24 -14.22
C ALA A 188 -110.53 -28.48 -13.91
N ARG A 189 -110.69 -27.23 -14.40
CA ARG A 189 -111.94 -26.45 -14.27
C ARG A 189 -112.98 -26.75 -15.37
N ARG A 190 -112.61 -27.51 -16.40
CA ARG A 190 -113.47 -27.86 -17.55
C ARG A 190 -114.00 -29.31 -17.50
N THR A 191 -113.81 -29.99 -16.38
CA THR A 191 -114.38 -31.30 -16.01
C THR A 191 -115.29 -31.14 -14.82
#